data_AF-X1VK20-F1
#
_entry.id   AF-X1VK20-F1
#
_cell.length_a   1.000
_cell.length_b   1.000
_cell.length_c   1.000
_cell.angle_alpha   90.00
_cell.angle_beta   90.00
_cell.angle_gamma   90.00
#
_symmetry.space_group_name_H-M   'P 1'
#
loop_
_entity.id
_entity.type
_entity.pdbx_description
1 polymer ?
#
loop_
_entity_poly.entity_id
_entity_poly.type
_entity_poly.pdbx_seq_one_letter_code
_entity_poly.pdbx_strand_id
1 'polypeptide(L)'
;MKSLTWLTKVDDSPQDRRGDGYNPHLNVLVPYGFIIPGKMNRIKQALRAALQEPDLIIHYGYTREPARMVHALKYITRATFLDGMWAPDVAAS
;
A
#
# COMPACT_ATOMS: atom_id res chain seq x y z
N MET A 1 -20.63 4.69 10.12
CA MET A 1 -19.35 4.22 9.53
C MET A 1 -18.34 5.36 9.58
N LYS A 2 -17.22 5.21 10.30
CA LYS A 2 -16.17 6.24 10.37
C LYS A 2 -14.91 5.72 9.66
N SER A 3 -14.46 6.56 8.73
CA SER A 3 -13.35 6.42 7.78
C SER A 3 -12.00 6.10 8.42
N LEU A 4 -11.10 5.51 7.62
CA LEU A 4 -9.70 5.24 7.95
C LEU A 4 -9.02 6.46 8.57
N THR A 5 -8.67 6.38 9.85
CA THR A 5 -7.72 7.30 10.47
C THR A 5 -6.31 6.87 10.09
N TRP A 6 -5.85 7.33 8.94
CA TRP A 6 -4.43 7.40 8.60
C TRP A 6 -3.74 8.24 9.69
N LEU A 7 -2.83 7.62 10.45
CA LEU A 7 -1.99 8.35 11.39
C LEU A 7 -1.19 9.40 10.60
N THR A 8 -1.44 10.66 10.97
CA THR A 8 -0.85 11.91 10.44
C THR A 8 -1.08 12.19 8.95
N LYS A 9 -2.08 13.02 8.66
CA LYS A 9 -2.08 13.90 7.48
C LYS A 9 -0.91 14.87 7.59
N VAL A 10 0.22 14.52 7.00
CA VAL A 10 1.01 15.50 6.27
C VAL A 10 0.78 15.13 4.82
N ASP A 11 -0.21 15.80 4.23
CA ASP A 11 -0.57 15.65 2.83
C ASP A 11 0.36 16.54 2.01
N ASP A 12 1.57 16.03 1.75
CA ASP A 12 2.55 16.64 0.84
C ASP A 12 2.34 16.18 -0.62
N SER A 13 1.14 15.67 -0.95
CA SER A 13 0.82 15.24 -2.30
C SER A 13 0.68 16.47 -3.21
N PRO A 14 1.43 16.58 -4.32
CA PRO A 14 1.19 17.64 -5.30
C PRO A 14 -0.24 17.49 -5.85
N GLN A 15 -1.08 18.49 -5.64
CA GLN A 15 -2.52 18.45 -5.97
C GLN A 15 -2.84 18.58 -7.48
N ASP A 16 -1.84 18.58 -8.36
CA ASP A 16 -2.03 18.93 -9.78
C ASP A 16 -1.47 17.89 -10.77
N ARG A 17 -1.92 16.63 -10.71
CA ARG A 17 -1.82 15.74 -11.89
C ARG A 17 -3.19 15.18 -12.25
N ARG A 18 -3.65 15.60 -13.44
CA ARG A 18 -4.89 15.16 -14.08
C ARG A 18 -4.94 13.62 -14.11
N GLY A 19 -6.13 13.10 -13.84
CA GLY A 19 -6.39 11.70 -13.43
C GLY A 19 -6.43 10.69 -14.58
N ASP A 20 -5.49 10.76 -15.52
CA ASP A 20 -5.39 9.90 -16.70
C ASP A 20 -4.06 9.11 -16.76
N GLY A 21 -3.15 9.32 -15.80
CA GLY A 21 -1.91 8.54 -15.68
C GLY A 21 -2.11 7.20 -14.96
N TYR A 22 -1.55 6.13 -15.53
CA TYR A 22 -1.40 4.84 -14.84
C TYR A 22 -0.55 5.02 -13.57
N ASN A 23 -1.17 4.88 -12.39
CA ASN A 23 -0.50 4.99 -11.09
C ASN A 23 -0.57 3.64 -10.35
N PRO A 24 0.38 2.72 -10.58
CA PRO A 24 0.32 1.40 -9.99
C PRO A 24 0.56 1.48 -8.47
N HIS A 25 -0.39 0.95 -7.69
CA HIS A 25 -0.23 0.80 -6.25
C HIS A 25 0.24 -0.62 -5.92
N LEU A 26 1.51 -0.76 -5.56
CA LEU A 26 2.04 -2.03 -5.03
C LEU A 26 1.78 -2.11 -3.53
N ASN A 27 0.97 -3.09 -3.11
CA ASN A 27 0.74 -3.36 -1.69
C ASN A 27 1.48 -4.63 -1.26
N VAL A 28 2.14 -4.58 -0.10
CA VAL A 28 2.90 -5.71 0.45
C VAL A 28 2.56 -5.93 1.92
N LEU A 29 2.51 -7.19 2.34
CA LEU A 29 2.40 -7.59 3.75
C LEU A 29 3.78 -8.02 4.24
N VAL A 30 4.20 -7.49 5.40
CA VAL A 30 5.50 -7.79 6.00
C VAL A 30 5.29 -8.39 7.40
N PRO A 31 5.87 -9.56 7.72
CA PRO A 31 5.73 -10.20 9.03
C PRO A 31 6.63 -9.55 10.09
N TYR A 32 6.39 -8.27 10.39
CA TYR A 32 7.31 -7.46 11.21
C TYR A 32 6.64 -6.66 12.35
N GLY A 33 5.33 -6.82 12.56
CA GLY A 33 4.61 -6.10 13.61
C GLY A 33 4.61 -4.57 13.40
N PHE A 34 4.50 -3.79 14.48
CA PHE A 34 4.50 -2.33 14.40
C PHE A 34 5.91 -1.78 14.19
N ILE A 35 6.12 -1.09 13.07
CA ILE A 35 7.32 -0.29 12.78
C ILE A 35 7.19 1.09 13.41
N ILE A 36 8.15 1.44 14.26
CA ILE A 36 8.24 2.77 14.85
C ILE A 36 8.53 3.85 13.79
N PRO A 37 8.04 5.09 13.96
CA PRO A 37 8.15 6.14 12.94
C PRO A 37 9.57 6.40 12.43
N GLY A 38 10.56 6.45 13.31
CA GLY A 38 11.95 6.68 12.93
C GLY A 38 12.52 5.59 12.02
N LYS A 39 12.18 4.32 12.29
CA LYS A 39 12.58 3.20 11.42
C LYS A 39 11.81 3.25 10.09
N MET A 40 10.52 3.57 10.12
CA MET A 40 9.72 3.68 8.90
C MET A 40 10.27 4.77 7.97
N ASN A 41 10.67 5.92 8.51
CA ASN A 41 11.24 7.01 7.70
C ASN A 41 12.54 6.58 7.00
N ARG A 42 13.42 5.84 7.70
CA ARG A 42 14.62 5.25 7.09
C ARG A 42 14.28 4.27 5.97
N ILE A 43 13.27 3.43 6.17
CA ILE A 43 12.79 2.50 5.14
C ILE A 43 12.25 3.27 3.93
N LYS A 44 11.45 4.32 4.14
CA LYS A 44 10.92 5.15 3.05
C LYS A 44 12.04 5.80 2.22
N GLN A 45 13.07 6.32 2.89
CA GLN A 45 14.24 6.90 2.21
C GLN A 45 15.02 5.85 1.43
N ALA A 46 15.25 4.67 2.01
CA ALA A 46 15.94 3.57 1.34
C ALA A 46 15.17 3.09 0.10
N LEU A 47 13.84 2.99 0.18
CA LEU A 47 13.00 2.61 -0.97
C LEU A 47 13.06 3.63 -2.10
N ARG A 48 12.97 4.93 -1.80
CA ARG A 48 13.12 6.00 -2.80
C ARG A 48 14.46 5.94 -3.52
N ALA A 49 15.55 5.75 -2.76
CA ALA A 49 16.88 5.62 -3.33
C ALA A 49 17.03 4.36 -4.18
N ALA A 50 16.56 3.21 -3.68
CA ALA A 50 16.68 1.93 -4.37
C ALA A 50 15.87 1.89 -5.68
N LEU A 51 14.71 2.54 -5.71
CA LEU A 51 13.83 2.59 -6.88
C LEU A 51 14.09 3.81 -7.79
N GLN A 52 15.05 4.67 -7.42
CA GLN A 52 15.38 5.92 -8.11
C GLN A 52 14.15 6.84 -8.33
N GLU A 53 13.19 6.79 -7.41
CA GLU A 53 11.95 7.56 -7.47
C GLU A 53 11.85 8.43 -6.20
N PRO A 54 12.35 9.68 -6.22
CA PRO A 54 12.39 10.54 -5.04
C PRO A 54 10.99 10.92 -4.55
N ASP A 55 10.02 11.01 -5.45
CA ASP A 55 8.63 11.38 -5.14
C ASP A 55 7.76 10.15 -4.81
N LEU A 56 8.38 8.98 -4.61
CA LEU A 56 7.65 7.74 -4.31
C LEU A 56 6.75 7.92 -3.09
N ILE A 57 5.46 7.70 -3.30
CA ILE A 57 4.44 7.76 -2.27
C ILE A 57 4.42 6.40 -1.56
N ILE A 58 4.78 6.41 -0.27
CA ILE A 58 4.85 5.21 0.55
C ILE A 58 3.89 5.34 1.73
N HIS A 59 2.81 4.56 1.70
CA HIS A 59 1.89 4.40 2.81
C HIS A 59 2.32 3.24 3.70
N TYR A 60 2.24 3.44 5.01
CA TYR A 60 2.47 2.40 6.00
C TYR A 60 1.22 2.27 6.87
N GLY A 61 0.78 1.05 7.08
CA GLY A 61 -0.36 0.71 7.92
C GLY A 61 0.00 -0.41 8.87
N TYR A 62 -0.50 -0.32 10.11
CA TYR A 62 -0.47 -1.39 11.08
C TYR A 62 -1.78 -1.40 11.85
N THR A 63 -2.32 -2.59 12.10
CA THR A 63 -3.53 -2.75 12.88
C THR A 63 -3.48 -4.04 13.68
N ARG A 64 -4.09 -4.01 14.86
CA ARG A 64 -4.33 -5.19 15.73
C ARG A 64 -5.81 -5.58 15.75
N GLU A 65 -6.66 -4.85 15.02
CA GLU A 65 -8.09 -5.11 14.97
C GLU A 65 -8.37 -6.24 13.97
N PRO A 66 -8.92 -7.40 14.39
CA PRO A 66 -9.07 -8.55 13.52
C PRO A 66 -9.84 -8.26 12.22
N ALA A 67 -10.93 -7.48 12.30
CA ALA A 67 -11.70 -7.09 11.13
C ALA A 67 -10.87 -6.30 10.11
N ARG A 68 -10.01 -5.39 10.57
CA ARG A 68 -9.12 -4.61 9.69
C ARG A 68 -7.98 -5.46 9.13
N MET A 69 -7.47 -6.43 9.90
CA MET A 69 -6.48 -7.38 9.41
C MET A 69 -7.03 -8.20 8.24
N VAL A 70 -8.24 -8.74 8.39
CA VAL A 70 -8.92 -9.50 7.31
C VAL A 70 -9.18 -8.60 6.10
N HIS A 71 -9.61 -7.36 6.31
CA HIS A 71 -9.80 -6.40 5.22
C HIS A 71 -8.51 -6.12 4.46
N ALA A 72 -7.41 -5.81 5.17
CA ALA A 72 -6.11 -5.57 4.57
C ALA A 72 -5.60 -6.81 3.82
N LEU A 73 -5.73 -8.00 4.40
CA LEU A 73 -5.37 -9.25 3.74
C LEU A 73 -6.12 -9.41 2.42
N LYS A 74 -7.46 -9.33 2.44
CA LYS A 74 -8.30 -9.45 1.24
C LYS A 74 -7.94 -8.41 0.18
N TYR A 75 -7.70 -7.18 0.59
CA TYR A 75 -7.37 -6.09 -0.34
C TYR A 75 -6.01 -6.32 -1.02
N ILE A 76 -5.00 -6.73 -0.25
CA ILE A 76 -3.63 -6.89 -0.74
C ILE A 76 -3.49 -8.16 -1.59
N THR A 77 -4.17 -9.24 -1.22
CA THR A 77 -4.14 -10.49 -1.98
C THR A 77 -5.20 -10.56 -3.08
N ARG A 78 -5.95 -9.47 -3.31
CA ARG A 78 -6.93 -9.42 -4.39
C ARG A 78 -6.21 -9.60 -5.72
N ALA A 79 -6.61 -10.60 -6.50
CA ALA A 79 -6.13 -10.75 -7.87
C ALA A 79 -6.54 -9.50 -8.68
N THR A 80 -5.55 -8.77 -9.18
CA THR A 80 -5.74 -7.59 -10.05
C THR A 80 -5.49 -7.91 -11.52
N PHE A 81 -5.15 -9.16 -11.82
CA PHE A 81 -4.94 -9.64 -13.19
C PHE A 81 -6.29 -9.73 -13.89
N LEU A 82 -6.42 -9.00 -14.99
CA LEU A 82 -7.56 -9.11 -15.91
C LEU A 82 -7.43 -10.36 -16.81
N ASP A 83 -6.23 -10.94 -16.87
CA ASP A 83 -5.94 -12.16 -17.61
C ASP A 83 -6.10 -13.40 -16.71
N GLY A 84 -7.17 -14.15 -16.91
CA GLY A 84 -7.46 -15.39 -16.19
C GLY A 84 -6.44 -16.51 -16.45
N MET A 85 -5.58 -16.36 -17.47
CA MET A 85 -4.53 -17.34 -17.77
C MET A 85 -3.33 -17.28 -16.82
N TRP A 86 -3.17 -16.18 -16.08
CA TRP A 86 -2.04 -15.99 -15.17
C TRP A 86 -2.07 -17.00 -14.00
N ALA A 87 -3.27 -17.38 -13.55
CA ALA A 87 -3.49 -18.35 -12.49
C ALA A 87 -4.95 -18.83 -12.54
N PRO A 88 -5.25 -19.84 -13.39
CA PRO A 88 -6.63 -20.28 -13.67
C PRO A 88 -7.41 -20.68 -12.41
N ASP A 89 -6.71 -21.29 -11.43
CA ASP A 89 -7.33 -21.82 -10.21
C ASP A 89 -7.79 -20.73 -9.21
N VAL A 90 -7.24 -19.51 -9.31
CA VAL A 90 -7.61 -18.37 -8.44
C VAL A 90 -8.46 -17.32 -9.15
N ALA A 91 -8.62 -17.44 -10.47
CA ALA A 91 -9.43 -16.52 -11.28
C ALA A 91 -10.93 -16.87 -11.27
N ALA A 92 -11.31 -18.08 -10.86
CA ALA A 92 -12.67 -18.61 -10.99
C ALA A 92 -13.57 -18.45 -9.73
N SER A 93 -13.23 -17.57 -8.78
CA SER A 93 -13.98 -17.37 -7.53
C SER A 93 -14.87 -16.14 -7.51
#